data_AF-A0A6N4SR97-F1
#
_entry.id   AF-A0A6N4SR97-F1
#
_cell.length_a   1.000
_cell.length_b   1.000
_cell.length_c   1.000
_cell.angle_alpha   90.00
_cell.angle_beta   90.00
_cell.angle_gamma   90.00
#
_symmetry.space_group_name_H-M   'P 1'
#
loop_
_entity.id
_entity.type
_entity.pdbx_description
1 polymer ?
#
loop_
_entity_poly.entity_id
_entity_poly.type
_entity_poly.pdbx_seq_one_letter_code
_entity_poly.pdbx_strand_id
1 'polypeptide(L)'
;MNTLTSKLAFMFLMTFIFSTGNVFAQKNSAPLTYVSANAVLKKTHTKEELELMSKLELTTIYQERIGIITEVLPYLALHSKPGATLSDMSIPQTPENKSHLEKEVKNKQEYITSVNETLVDIIPYADKQNIIWSILFFEDIIQRSDYSVAIPQITAPSTAPTTK
;
A
#
# COMPACT_ATOMS: atom_id res chain seq x y z
N MET A 1 61.81 18.20 1.99
CA MET A 1 60.59 17.38 2.16
C MET A 1 60.36 16.66 0.84
N ASN A 2 60.48 15.33 0.84
CA ASN A 2 60.72 14.54 -0.36
C ASN A 2 59.50 14.54 -1.30
N THR A 3 59.69 14.98 -2.54
CA THR A 3 58.63 15.01 -3.57
C THR A 3 58.04 13.63 -3.84
N LEU A 4 58.79 12.56 -3.53
CA LEU A 4 58.36 11.17 -3.61
C LEU A 4 57.31 10.80 -2.55
N THR A 5 57.44 11.30 -1.30
CA THR A 5 56.46 11.02 -0.25
C THR A 5 55.17 11.81 -0.46
N SER A 6 55.25 13.02 -1.03
CA SER A 6 54.09 13.81 -1.45
C SER A 6 53.30 13.16 -2.59
N LYS A 7 53.98 12.61 -3.60
CA LYS A 7 53.32 11.87 -4.70
C LYS A 7 52.67 10.57 -4.23
N LEU A 8 53.30 9.86 -3.30
CA LEU A 8 52.75 8.62 -2.74
C LEU A 8 51.52 8.88 -1.86
N ALA A 9 51.53 9.98 -1.08
CA ALA A 9 50.36 10.43 -0.34
C ALA A 9 49.21 10.86 -1.27
N PHE A 10 49.53 11.53 -2.38
CA PHE A 10 48.53 11.94 -3.38
C PHE A 10 47.90 10.75 -4.11
N MET A 11 48.69 9.70 -4.40
CA MET A 11 48.20 8.47 -5.03
C MET A 11 47.29 7.67 -4.10
N PHE A 12 47.61 7.61 -2.79
CA PHE A 12 46.74 7.00 -1.78
C PHE A 12 45.43 7.79 -1.56
N LEU A 13 45.44 9.11 -1.73
CA LEU A 13 44.25 9.95 -1.62
C LEU A 13 43.28 9.75 -2.81
N MET A 14 43.79 9.48 -4.02
CA MET A 14 42.96 9.25 -5.20
C MET A 14 42.27 7.89 -5.24
N THR A 15 42.88 6.83 -4.71
CA THR A 15 42.26 5.50 -4.60
C THR A 15 41.16 5.42 -3.55
N PHE A 16 41.10 6.36 -2.60
CA PHE A 16 40.05 6.42 -1.59
C PHE A 16 38.73 7.04 -2.09
N ILE A 17 38.74 7.70 -3.25
CA ILE A 17 37.56 8.39 -3.82
C ILE A 17 36.78 7.48 -4.79
N PHE A 18 37.37 6.37 -5.25
CA PHE A 18 36.75 5.46 -6.23
C PHE A 18 36.05 4.22 -5.63
N SER A 19 36.02 4.08 -4.31
CA SER A 19 35.38 2.96 -3.61
C SER A 19 33.90 3.20 -3.26
N THR A 20 33.25 4.20 -3.84
CA THR A 20 31.77 4.29 -3.86
C THR A 20 31.22 3.32 -4.90
N GLY A 21 31.40 2.03 -4.67
CA GLY A 21 30.69 0.98 -5.38
C GLY A 21 29.19 1.26 -5.28
N ASN A 22 28.52 1.25 -6.42
CA ASN A 22 27.06 1.37 -6.51
C ASN A 22 26.43 0.34 -5.56
N VAL A 23 26.01 0.80 -4.39
CA VAL A 23 25.07 0.07 -3.55
C VAL A 23 23.76 0.14 -4.32
N PHE A 24 23.56 -0.81 -5.24
CA PHE A 24 22.20 -1.19 -5.60
C PHE A 24 21.58 -1.57 -4.27
N ALA A 25 20.75 -0.69 -3.73
CA ALA A 25 19.98 -0.96 -2.55
C ALA A 25 19.18 -2.21 -2.86
N GLN A 26 19.66 -3.36 -2.39
CA GLN A 26 18.92 -4.59 -2.35
C GLN A 26 17.85 -4.36 -1.28
N LYS A 27 16.86 -3.56 -1.64
CA LYS A 27 15.69 -3.30 -0.81
C LYS A 27 15.02 -4.67 -0.72
N ASN A 28 15.18 -5.32 0.43
CA ASN A 28 14.27 -6.37 0.88
C ASN A 28 12.89 -5.73 1.11
N SER A 29 12.32 -5.15 0.06
CA SER A 29 10.96 -4.64 0.04
C SER A 29 10.05 -5.82 -0.17
N ALA A 30 8.94 -5.80 0.55
CA ALA A 30 7.79 -6.64 0.30
C ALA A 30 7.55 -6.85 -1.21
N PRO A 31 7.02 -8.02 -1.61
CA PRO A 31 6.75 -8.32 -3.01
C PRO A 31 5.98 -7.18 -3.66
N LEU A 32 6.45 -6.78 -4.83
CA LEU A 32 5.87 -5.71 -5.61
C LEU A 32 4.51 -6.17 -6.16
N THR A 33 3.45 -5.42 -5.87
CA THR A 33 2.06 -5.84 -6.10
C THR A 33 1.21 -4.63 -6.50
N TYR A 34 0.21 -4.83 -7.38
CA TYR A 34 -0.69 -3.75 -7.81
C TYR A 34 -1.58 -3.26 -6.66
N VAL A 35 -2.01 -4.18 -5.80
CA VAL A 35 -2.73 -3.89 -4.54
C VAL A 35 -1.85 -4.36 -3.40
N SER A 36 -1.46 -3.45 -2.51
CA SER A 36 -0.59 -3.80 -1.38
C SER A 36 -1.31 -4.77 -0.43
N ALA A 37 -0.54 -5.65 0.22
CA ALA A 37 -1.10 -6.54 1.25
C ALA A 37 -1.70 -5.77 2.45
N ASN A 38 -1.34 -4.49 2.60
CA ASN A 38 -1.83 -3.61 3.66
C ASN A 38 -3.10 -2.86 3.28
N ALA A 39 -3.52 -2.91 2.00
CA ALA A 39 -4.75 -2.30 1.50
C ALA A 39 -5.97 -3.16 1.88
N VAL A 40 -6.13 -3.39 3.18
CA VAL A 40 -7.22 -4.16 3.78
C VAL A 40 -7.89 -3.34 4.86
N LEU A 41 -9.21 -3.44 4.94
CA LEU A 41 -9.98 -2.79 5.98
C LEU A 41 -9.72 -3.49 7.33
N LYS A 42 -8.97 -2.85 8.23
CA LYS A 42 -8.59 -3.45 9.52
C LYS A 42 -9.73 -3.46 10.53
N LYS A 43 -10.51 -2.38 10.56
CA LYS A 43 -11.66 -2.18 11.45
C LYS A 43 -12.75 -1.43 10.70
N THR A 44 -13.97 -1.94 10.76
CA THR A 44 -15.20 -1.23 10.36
C THR A 44 -15.74 -0.44 11.54
N HIS A 45 -16.43 0.67 11.27
CA HIS A 45 -17.04 1.48 12.32
C HIS A 45 -18.56 1.57 12.13
N THR A 46 -19.28 1.45 13.22
CA THR A 46 -20.70 1.81 13.26
C THR A 46 -20.88 3.32 13.22
N LYS A 47 -22.06 3.77 12.82
CA LYS A 47 -22.39 5.21 12.80
C LYS A 47 -22.27 5.80 14.21
N GLU A 48 -22.72 5.06 15.22
CA GLU A 48 -22.70 5.44 16.62
C GLU A 48 -21.27 5.61 17.14
N GLU A 49 -20.34 4.71 16.77
CA GLU A 49 -18.92 4.86 17.09
C GLU A 49 -18.33 6.12 16.46
N LEU A 50 -18.62 6.37 15.18
CA LEU A 50 -18.09 7.55 14.45
C LEU A 50 -18.65 8.86 15.00
N GLU A 51 -19.90 8.88 15.48
CA GLU A 51 -20.52 10.06 16.10
C GLU A 51 -19.81 10.47 17.40
N LEU A 52 -19.18 9.53 18.11
CA LEU A 52 -18.42 9.79 19.34
C LEU A 52 -16.99 10.30 19.08
N MET A 53 -16.47 10.17 17.85
CA MET A 53 -15.09 10.55 17.50
C MET A 53 -14.95 12.05 17.24
N SER A 54 -13.74 12.58 17.45
CA SER A 54 -13.37 13.94 17.04
C SER A 54 -13.21 14.05 15.53
N LYS A 55 -13.26 15.29 14.99
CA LYS A 55 -13.02 15.53 13.56
C LYS A 55 -11.63 15.07 13.10
N LEU A 56 -10.62 15.13 13.97
CA LEU A 56 -9.26 14.67 13.64
C LEU A 56 -9.19 13.14 13.52
N GLU A 57 -9.84 12.41 14.43
CA GLU A 57 -9.95 10.95 14.35
C GLU A 57 -10.72 10.53 13.08
N LEU A 58 -11.84 11.20 12.79
CA LEU A 58 -12.60 10.96 11.56
C LEU A 58 -11.78 11.25 10.30
N THR A 59 -10.96 12.31 10.30
CA THR A 59 -10.06 12.64 9.18
C THR A 59 -9.05 11.52 8.93
N THR A 60 -8.48 10.96 10.00
CA THR A 60 -7.54 9.84 9.91
C THR A 60 -8.20 8.60 9.29
N ILE A 61 -9.42 8.26 9.74
CA ILE A 61 -10.19 7.14 9.18
C ILE A 61 -10.52 7.41 7.71
N TYR A 62 -10.98 8.62 7.38
CA TYR A 62 -11.30 9.02 6.01
C TYR A 62 -10.10 8.83 5.06
N GLN A 63 -8.91 9.27 5.46
CA GLN A 63 -7.67 9.10 4.69
C GLN A 63 -7.32 7.61 4.50
N GLU A 64 -7.44 6.79 5.56
CA GLU A 64 -7.22 5.34 5.46
C GLU A 64 -8.14 4.71 4.40
N ARG A 65 -9.44 5.07 4.40
CA ARG A 65 -10.41 4.56 3.42
C ARG A 65 -10.09 4.99 2.00
N ILE A 66 -9.74 6.26 1.78
CA ILE A 66 -9.31 6.75 0.46
C ILE A 66 -8.05 6.03 -0.02
N GLY A 67 -7.09 5.77 0.88
CA GLY A 67 -5.89 5.00 0.57
C GLY A 67 -6.23 3.60 0.05
N ILE A 68 -7.09 2.87 0.77
CA ILE A 68 -7.52 1.53 0.35
C ILE A 68 -8.26 1.58 -1.00
N ILE A 69 -9.21 2.52 -1.17
CA ILE A 69 -9.96 2.66 -2.43
C ILE A 69 -9.02 2.97 -3.61
N THR A 70 -8.05 3.86 -3.40
CA THR A 70 -7.04 4.21 -4.41
C THR A 70 -6.22 3.00 -4.84
N GLU A 71 -5.89 2.12 -3.90
CA GLU A 71 -5.19 0.87 -4.21
C GLU A 71 -6.07 -0.13 -4.96
N VAL A 72 -7.34 -0.26 -4.58
CA VAL A 72 -8.21 -1.35 -5.04
C VAL A 72 -8.96 -1.01 -6.33
N LEU A 73 -9.55 0.17 -6.40
CA LEU A 73 -10.54 0.53 -7.43
C LEU A 73 -10.01 0.37 -8.87
N PRO A 74 -8.76 0.76 -9.20
CA PRO A 74 -8.23 0.60 -10.56
C PRO A 74 -8.11 -0.86 -11.02
N TYR A 75 -7.99 -1.81 -10.08
CA TYR A 75 -7.68 -3.21 -10.37
C TYR A 75 -8.83 -4.17 -10.07
N LEU A 76 -10.04 -3.65 -9.84
CA LEU A 76 -11.21 -4.44 -9.46
C LEU A 76 -11.52 -5.55 -10.49
N ALA A 77 -11.37 -5.25 -11.79
CA ALA A 77 -11.58 -6.22 -12.86
C ALA A 77 -10.57 -7.37 -12.87
N LEU A 78 -9.40 -7.20 -12.24
CA LEU A 78 -8.40 -8.26 -12.11
C LEU A 78 -8.69 -9.19 -10.93
N HIS A 79 -9.69 -8.87 -10.10
CA HIS A 79 -9.99 -9.59 -8.84
C HIS A 79 -8.72 -9.82 -7.99
N SER A 80 -7.79 -8.86 -8.04
CA SER A 80 -6.46 -8.97 -7.43
C SER A 80 -6.59 -8.88 -5.91
N LYS A 81 -6.52 -10.00 -5.21
CA LYS A 81 -6.45 -9.99 -3.73
C LYS A 81 -5.29 -9.09 -3.26
N PRO A 82 -5.40 -8.45 -2.08
CA PRO A 82 -4.29 -7.74 -1.46
C PRO A 82 -3.03 -8.60 -1.42
N GLY A 83 -1.93 -8.06 -1.95
CA GLY A 83 -0.65 -8.78 -2.01
C GLY A 83 -0.52 -9.81 -3.12
N ALA A 84 -1.50 -9.93 -4.03
CA ALA A 84 -1.40 -10.82 -5.19
C ALA A 84 -0.26 -10.37 -6.12
N THR A 85 0.58 -11.33 -6.49
CA THR A 85 1.70 -11.14 -7.42
C THR A 85 1.20 -11.18 -8.87
N LEU A 86 2.05 -10.75 -9.83
CA LEU A 86 1.75 -10.88 -11.26
C LEU A 86 1.35 -12.31 -11.64
N SER A 87 2.02 -13.31 -11.07
CA SER A 87 1.71 -14.73 -11.31
C SER A 87 0.34 -15.13 -10.80
N ASP A 88 -0.08 -14.63 -9.63
CA ASP A 88 -1.40 -14.93 -9.06
C ASP A 88 -2.53 -14.38 -9.93
N MET A 89 -2.27 -13.29 -10.64
CA MET A 89 -3.18 -12.67 -11.61
C MET A 89 -3.04 -13.24 -13.04
N SER A 90 -2.25 -14.30 -13.24
CA SER A 90 -1.94 -14.85 -14.57
C SER A 90 -1.32 -13.83 -15.54
N ILE A 91 -0.63 -12.81 -15.02
CA ILE A 91 0.09 -11.81 -15.80
C ILE A 91 1.52 -12.31 -16.04
N PRO A 92 2.01 -12.35 -17.29
CA PRO A 92 3.38 -12.78 -17.60
C PRO A 92 4.44 -11.95 -16.86
N GLN A 93 5.46 -12.60 -16.30
CA GLN A 93 6.55 -11.93 -15.58
C GLN A 93 7.66 -11.40 -16.50
N THR A 94 7.29 -10.73 -17.58
CA THR A 94 8.24 -10.09 -18.50
C THR A 94 8.94 -8.89 -17.85
N PRO A 95 10.16 -8.50 -18.29
CA PRO A 95 10.83 -7.30 -17.79
C PRO A 95 9.98 -6.03 -17.91
N GLU A 96 9.21 -5.91 -18.99
CA GLU A 96 8.29 -4.79 -19.23
C GLU A 96 7.17 -4.73 -18.17
N ASN A 97 6.49 -5.85 -17.90
CA ASN A 97 5.42 -5.90 -16.88
C ASN A 97 5.94 -5.59 -15.48
N LYS A 98 7.15 -6.05 -15.16
CA LYS A 98 7.81 -5.72 -13.88
C LYS A 98 8.13 -4.23 -13.79
N SER A 99 8.69 -3.65 -14.85
CA SER A 99 9.01 -2.21 -14.89
C SER A 99 7.75 -1.33 -14.79
N HIS A 100 6.66 -1.71 -15.46
CA HIS A 100 5.37 -1.04 -15.30
C HIS A 100 4.88 -1.11 -13.86
N LEU A 101 4.91 -2.29 -13.24
CA LEU A 101 4.51 -2.45 -11.85
C LEU A 101 5.37 -1.61 -10.88
N GLU A 102 6.68 -1.52 -11.11
CA GLU A 102 7.59 -0.69 -10.29
C GLU A 102 7.23 0.79 -10.38
N LYS A 103 6.95 1.25 -11.60
CA LYS A 103 6.52 2.62 -11.86
C LYS A 103 5.16 2.90 -11.21
N GLU A 104 4.19 1.99 -11.35
CA GLU A 104 2.86 2.14 -10.76
C GLU A 104 2.91 2.17 -9.23
N VAL A 105 3.70 1.30 -8.58
CA VAL A 105 3.86 1.33 -7.12
C VAL A 105 4.46 2.65 -6.65
N LYS A 106 5.45 3.18 -7.36
CA LYS A 106 6.05 4.48 -7.05
C LYS A 106 5.04 5.62 -7.21
N ASN A 107 4.40 5.72 -8.37
CA ASN A 107 3.44 6.78 -8.68
C ASN A 107 2.26 6.78 -7.70
N LYS A 108 1.75 5.59 -7.37
CA LYS A 108 0.66 5.43 -6.41
C LYS A 108 1.05 5.90 -5.01
N GLN A 109 2.28 5.60 -4.56
CA GLN A 109 2.76 6.09 -3.28
C GLN A 109 2.85 7.62 -3.25
N GLU A 110 3.36 8.24 -4.33
CA GLU A 110 3.43 9.70 -4.46
C GLU A 110 2.02 10.32 -4.45
N TYR A 111 1.07 9.73 -5.18
CA TYR A 111 -0.33 10.17 -5.21
C TYR A 111 -0.99 10.08 -3.83
N ILE A 112 -0.91 8.93 -3.14
CA ILE A 112 -1.53 8.73 -1.82
C ILE A 112 -0.95 9.72 -0.81
N THR A 113 0.37 9.94 -0.82
CA THR A 113 1.01 10.93 0.07
C THR A 113 0.46 12.32 -0.20
N SER A 114 0.46 12.78 -1.45
CA SER A 114 -0.01 14.13 -1.82
C SER A 114 -1.50 14.34 -1.50
N VAL A 115 -2.33 13.33 -1.74
CA VAL A 115 -3.75 13.38 -1.40
C VAL A 115 -3.94 13.44 0.12
N ASN A 116 -3.20 12.64 0.90
CA ASN A 116 -3.31 12.67 2.35
C ASN A 116 -2.90 14.03 2.94
N GLU A 117 -1.81 14.63 2.45
CA GLU A 117 -1.39 15.99 2.84
C GLU A 117 -2.49 17.02 2.57
N THR A 118 -3.20 16.89 1.46
CA THR A 118 -4.34 17.77 1.17
C THR A 118 -5.52 17.49 2.10
N LEU A 119 -5.87 16.21 2.30
CA LEU A 119 -7.04 15.80 3.07
C LEU A 119 -6.94 16.15 4.55
N VAL A 120 -5.74 16.07 5.16
CA VAL A 120 -5.59 16.44 6.58
C VAL A 120 -5.93 17.90 6.82
N ASP A 121 -5.63 18.76 5.84
CA ASP A 121 -5.89 20.19 5.93
C ASP A 121 -7.37 20.51 5.66
N ILE A 122 -7.98 19.92 4.63
CA ILE A 122 -9.31 20.35 4.17
C ILE A 122 -10.48 19.62 4.85
N ILE A 123 -10.33 18.35 5.24
CA ILE A 123 -11.44 17.54 5.77
C ILE A 123 -11.99 18.08 7.11
N PRO A 124 -11.18 18.58 8.05
CA PRO A 124 -11.69 19.14 9.31
C PRO A 124 -12.68 20.30 9.14
N TYR A 125 -12.65 21.00 8.00
CA TYR A 125 -13.59 22.09 7.69
C TYR A 125 -14.97 21.58 7.25
N ALA A 126 -15.10 20.32 6.80
CA ALA A 126 -16.38 19.76 6.42
C ALA A 126 -17.32 19.57 7.62
N ASP A 127 -18.62 19.51 7.36
CA ASP A 127 -19.61 19.10 8.37
C ASP A 127 -19.30 17.69 8.86
N LYS A 128 -19.31 17.50 10.18
CA LYS A 128 -18.98 16.21 10.81
C LYS A 128 -19.82 15.06 10.23
N GLN A 129 -21.12 15.30 10.00
CA GLN A 129 -22.02 14.31 9.44
C GLN A 129 -21.67 13.90 8.01
N ASN A 130 -21.16 14.82 7.19
CA ASN A 130 -20.70 14.50 5.84
C ASN A 130 -19.44 13.64 5.85
N ILE A 131 -18.53 13.88 6.81
CA ILE A 131 -17.33 13.04 6.99
C ILE A 131 -17.74 11.62 7.40
N ILE A 132 -18.64 11.49 8.39
CA ILE A 132 -19.17 10.20 8.86
C ILE A 132 -19.85 9.44 7.72
N TRP A 133 -20.75 10.10 6.98
CA TRP A 133 -21.44 9.48 5.85
C TRP A 133 -20.46 8.99 4.78
N SER A 134 -19.44 9.78 4.47
CA SER A 134 -18.41 9.41 3.49
C SER A 134 -17.59 8.20 3.94
N ILE A 135 -17.21 8.13 5.23
CA ILE A 135 -16.51 6.97 5.79
C ILE A 135 -17.36 5.70 5.62
N LEU A 136 -18.65 5.75 5.99
CA LEU A 136 -19.55 4.61 5.86
C LEU A 136 -19.73 4.18 4.40
N PHE A 137 -19.86 5.15 3.49
CA PHE A 137 -19.94 4.90 2.05
C PHE A 137 -18.68 4.21 1.52
N PHE A 138 -17.49 4.69 1.93
CA PHE A 138 -16.24 4.08 1.53
C PHE A 138 -16.07 2.67 2.11
N GLU A 139 -16.50 2.43 3.36
CA GLU A 139 -16.50 1.09 3.95
C GLU A 139 -17.40 0.13 3.17
N ASP A 140 -18.60 0.56 2.74
CA ASP A 140 -19.49 -0.26 1.90
C ASP A 140 -18.86 -0.59 0.54
N ILE A 141 -18.22 0.38 -0.13
CA ILE A 141 -17.47 0.13 -1.38
C ILE A 141 -16.39 -0.94 -1.15
N ILE A 142 -15.57 -0.76 -0.11
CA ILE A 142 -14.46 -1.68 0.18
C ILE A 142 -15.00 -3.09 0.49
N GLN A 143 -16.06 -3.21 1.28
CA GLN A 143 -16.69 -4.50 1.60
C GLN A 143 -17.23 -5.21 0.36
N ARG A 144 -17.91 -4.49 -0.54
CA ARG A 144 -18.44 -5.08 -1.79
C ARG A 144 -17.35 -5.57 -2.74
N SER A 145 -16.14 -5.05 -2.61
CA SER A 145 -15.03 -5.40 -3.49
C SER A 145 -14.31 -6.71 -3.10
N ASP A 146 -14.73 -7.43 -2.04
CA ASP A 146 -14.06 -8.63 -1.46
C ASP A 146 -12.71 -8.33 -0.77
N TYR A 147 -12.43 -7.06 -0.46
CA TYR A 147 -11.21 -6.61 0.26
C TYR A 147 -11.43 -6.42 1.77
N SER A 148 -12.56 -6.91 2.29
CA SER A 148 -12.87 -6.96 3.72
C SER A 148 -12.17 -8.13 4.42
N VAL A 149 -11.96 -7.99 5.73
CA VAL A 149 -11.43 -9.05 6.62
C VAL A 149 -12.07 -10.40 6.29
N ALA A 150 -11.24 -11.42 6.06
CA ALA A 150 -11.70 -12.80 6.03
C ALA A 150 -12.31 -13.15 7.39
N ILE A 151 -13.64 -13.13 7.48
CA ILE A 151 -14.33 -13.81 8.58
C ILE A 151 -13.97 -15.29 8.44
N PRO A 152 -13.44 -15.96 9.49
CA PRO A 152 -13.21 -17.39 9.45
C PRO A 152 -14.53 -18.06 9.04
N GLN A 153 -14.53 -18.72 7.88
CA GLN A 153 -15.62 -19.57 7.48
C GLN A 153 -15.77 -20.61 8.59
N ILE A 154 -16.86 -20.56 9.35
CA ILE A 154 -17.26 -21.65 10.22
C ILE A 154 -17.54 -22.81 9.27
N THR A 155 -16.57 -23.71 9.13
CA THR A 155 -16.72 -24.93 8.34
C THR A 155 -17.86 -25.73 8.96
N ALA A 156 -19.02 -25.71 8.30
CA ALA A 156 -20.09 -26.65 8.60
C ALA A 156 -19.54 -28.08 8.47
N PRO A 157 -19.90 -29.00 9.38
CA PRO A 157 -19.36 -30.35 9.38
C PRO A 157 -19.77 -31.07 8.09
N SER A 158 -18.77 -31.54 7.35
CA SER A 158 -18.94 -32.38 6.16
C SER A 158 -19.74 -33.63 6.51
N THR A 159 -20.96 -33.75 5.98
CA THR A 159 -21.71 -35.00 6.02
C THR A 159 -21.06 -35.98 5.04
N ALA A 160 -20.34 -36.95 5.59
CA ALA A 160 -19.81 -38.09 4.84
C ALA A 160 -20.95 -38.87 4.16
N PRO A 161 -20.80 -39.28 2.89
CA PRO A 161 -21.76 -40.15 2.24
C PRO A 161 -21.62 -41.57 2.80
N THR A 162 -22.73 -42.11 3.29
CA THR A 162 -22.87 -43.52 3.68
C THR A 162 -22.91 -44.37 2.42
N THR A 163 -21.82 -45.09 2.14
CA THR A 163 -21.79 -46.13 1.10
C THR A 163 -22.61 -47.33 1.58
N LYS A 164 -23.60 -47.73 0.79
CA LYS A 164 -24.25 -49.05 0.88
C LYS A 164 -23.39 -50.10 0.21
#